data_AF-A0A959Q3U8-F1
#
_entry.id   AF-A0A959Q3U8-F1
#
_cell.length_a   1.000
_cell.length_b   1.000
_cell.length_c   1.000
_cell.angle_alpha   90.00
_cell.angle_beta   90.00
_cell.angle_gamma   90.00
#
_symmetry.space_group_name_H-M   'P 1'
#
loop_
_entity.id
_entity.type
_entity.pdbx_description
1 polymer ?
#
loop_
_entity_poly.entity_id
_entity_poly.type
_entity_poly.pdbx_seq_one_letter_code
_entity_poly.pdbx_strand_id
1 'polypeptide(L)'
;MLLTAVILIGCRQPAADGSGIGLRTTAVGETATTSIDRDTFAGQGALLLTRFHSFEVFKKHVKIEYFNPDGNGYYFNRSKVRLTHHSAGKVVVGELNSGVNELDFLNAQDGGYYERLWLILIAPYAIWARKDLRRAFALSRRRDVTFGEGDIAFYDLAARMMYGIDPEDKRQMPPEDLTEHGYLNTFLHVTTQAFITSIFSEKLADFIADSHERRYIPELVNGKFSQKQINDIANGATDNYLDVINNEWGQELGKRLREKYGITRRTLWTPQLLSAYLNDVERYFSWAFQIGIRPFRPDDELVVRFTLKLNSVMNKAPLVR
;
A
#
# COMPACT_ATOMS: atom_id res chain seq x y z
N MET A 1 20.80 -17.44 -1.51
CA MET A 1 20.36 -16.48 -0.48
C MET A 1 20.07 -15.10 -1.07
N LEU A 2 19.23 -14.99 -2.10
CA LEU A 2 18.92 -13.73 -2.80
C LEU A 2 17.56 -13.15 -2.39
N LEU A 3 16.73 -13.90 -1.65
CA LEU A 3 15.32 -13.98 -2.00
C LEU A 3 14.29 -13.83 -0.87
N THR A 4 14.75 -13.60 0.35
CA THR A 4 13.86 -13.35 1.49
C THR A 4 13.20 -11.95 1.47
N ALA A 5 13.34 -11.19 0.39
CA ALA A 5 13.08 -9.73 0.38
C ALA A 5 11.77 -9.31 -0.31
N VAL A 6 11.03 -10.23 -0.93
CA VAL A 6 9.79 -9.89 -1.67
C VAL A 6 8.55 -10.48 -0.97
N ILE A 7 8.69 -11.08 0.22
CA ILE A 7 7.70 -12.02 0.77
C ILE A 7 6.57 -11.34 1.58
N LEU A 8 5.47 -11.08 0.88
CA LEU A 8 4.13 -10.78 1.36
C LEU A 8 4.00 -9.31 1.84
N ILE A 9 3.21 -8.49 1.16
CA ILE A 9 2.37 -7.45 1.78
C ILE A 9 0.97 -8.05 1.71
N GLY A 10 0.70 -8.99 2.62
CA GLY A 10 -0.55 -9.74 2.62
C GLY A 10 -1.03 -9.81 4.04
N CYS A 11 -2.19 -9.21 4.28
CA CYS A 11 -2.99 -9.36 5.49
C CYS A 11 -3.27 -10.84 5.72
N ARG A 12 -2.55 -11.41 6.68
CA ARG A 12 -2.96 -12.57 7.48
C ARG A 12 -1.96 -12.71 8.61
N GLN A 13 -2.25 -12.06 9.73
CA GLN A 13 -1.78 -12.52 11.04
C GLN A 13 -2.89 -13.38 11.66
N PRO A 14 -2.54 -14.42 12.43
CA PRO A 14 -3.51 -15.34 13.01
C PRO A 14 -4.43 -14.61 14.00
N ALA A 15 -5.70 -15.02 13.99
CA ALA A 15 -6.74 -14.50 14.86
C ALA A 15 -6.29 -14.51 16.34
N ALA A 16 -6.42 -13.36 17.00
CA ALA A 16 -6.45 -13.32 18.45
C ALA A 16 -7.84 -13.82 18.90
N ASP A 17 -7.86 -14.86 19.73
CA ASP A 17 -9.06 -15.40 20.36
C ASP A 17 -9.78 -14.31 21.17
N GLY A 18 -10.90 -13.85 20.64
CA GLY A 18 -11.84 -12.94 21.31
C GLY A 18 -13.07 -13.71 21.75
N SER A 19 -13.09 -14.09 23.03
CA SER A 19 -14.26 -14.60 23.74
C SER A 19 -15.45 -13.63 23.62
N GLY A 20 -16.62 -14.20 23.34
CA GLY A 20 -17.80 -13.46 22.92
C GLY A 20 -18.49 -12.68 24.02
N ILE A 21 -19.15 -11.59 23.60
CA ILE A 21 -20.30 -11.00 24.29
C ILE A 21 -21.33 -10.68 23.21
N GLY A 22 -22.43 -11.43 23.21
CA GLY A 22 -23.56 -11.23 22.32
C GLY A 22 -24.39 -10.01 22.74
N LEU A 23 -24.77 -9.19 21.77
CA LEU A 23 -25.82 -8.20 21.92
C LEU A 23 -26.88 -8.38 20.83
N ARG A 24 -28.07 -8.77 21.28
CA ARG A 24 -29.33 -8.74 20.53
C ARG A 24 -29.71 -7.28 20.26
N THR A 25 -30.09 -6.96 19.02
CA THR A 25 -30.83 -5.74 18.73
C THR A 25 -32.08 -6.08 17.92
N THR A 26 -33.22 -5.65 18.48
CA THR A 26 -34.56 -5.71 17.90
C THR A 26 -34.77 -4.58 16.89
N ALA A 27 -35.41 -4.90 15.76
CA ALA A 27 -35.82 -3.97 14.72
C ALA A 27 -37.03 -3.11 15.14
N VAL A 28 -37.01 -1.81 14.83
CA VAL A 28 -38.20 -0.95 14.74
C VAL A 28 -38.01 0.11 13.64
N GLY A 29 -38.87 0.05 12.61
CA GLY A 29 -39.60 1.17 12.02
C GLY A 29 -38.84 2.29 11.32
N GLU A 30 -38.74 2.19 9.99
CA GLU A 30 -38.39 3.29 9.08
C GLU A 30 -39.43 4.43 9.12
N THR A 31 -38.95 5.66 9.26
CA THR A 31 -39.67 6.86 8.81
C THR A 31 -38.80 7.61 7.81
N ALA A 32 -39.33 7.75 6.60
CA ALA A 32 -38.69 8.43 5.48
C ALA A 32 -38.42 9.89 5.83
N THR A 33 -37.14 10.26 5.88
CA THR A 33 -36.71 11.65 5.86
C THR A 33 -35.72 11.79 4.71
N THR A 34 -36.10 12.63 3.76
CA THR A 34 -35.36 13.04 2.55
C THR A 34 -33.86 13.21 2.83
N SER A 35 -33.06 12.27 2.31
CA SER A 35 -31.61 12.30 2.38
C SER A 35 -31.10 13.49 1.56
N ILE A 36 -30.62 14.49 2.27
CA ILE A 36 -29.76 15.54 1.74
C ILE A 36 -28.57 14.85 1.10
N ASP A 37 -28.38 15.12 -0.19
CA ASP A 37 -27.27 14.74 -1.04
C ASP A 37 -25.93 15.14 -0.37
N ARG A 38 -25.38 14.23 0.44
CA ARG A 38 -24.13 14.39 1.21
C ARG A 38 -22.92 13.80 0.47
N ASP A 39 -23.02 13.58 -0.83
CA ASP A 39 -22.06 12.77 -1.59
C ASP A 39 -21.28 13.55 -2.67
N THR A 40 -21.18 14.87 -2.55
CA THR A 40 -20.37 15.68 -3.47
C THR A 40 -18.97 15.97 -2.91
N PHE A 41 -18.14 14.92 -2.95
CA PHE A 41 -16.67 14.92 -3.07
C PHE A 41 -15.80 15.15 -1.82
N ALA A 42 -15.82 14.17 -0.90
CA ALA A 42 -14.56 13.67 -0.34
C ALA A 42 -13.81 12.91 -1.46
N GLY A 43 -12.67 13.42 -1.92
CA GLY A 43 -12.04 12.94 -3.17
C GLY A 43 -10.86 13.79 -3.64
N GLN A 44 -10.04 14.28 -2.70
CA GLN A 44 -8.86 15.07 -2.98
C GLN A 44 -7.60 14.22 -2.74
N GLY A 45 -7.16 13.41 -3.70
CA GLY A 45 -5.97 12.56 -3.55
C GLY A 45 -6.29 11.06 -3.58
N ALA A 46 -5.87 10.33 -2.55
CA ALA A 46 -6.00 8.88 -2.47
C ALA A 46 -7.48 8.43 -2.54
N LEU A 47 -7.70 7.22 -3.01
CA LEU A 47 -9.00 6.61 -3.26
C LEU A 47 -9.33 5.57 -2.19
N LEU A 48 -10.61 5.43 -1.87
CA LEU A 48 -11.12 4.45 -0.91
C LEU A 48 -12.01 3.44 -1.63
N LEU A 49 -11.72 2.14 -1.50
CA LEU A 49 -12.39 1.09 -2.27
C LEU A 49 -13.90 1.06 -2.05
N THR A 50 -14.33 1.29 -0.81
CA THR A 50 -15.73 1.30 -0.39
C THR A 50 -16.60 2.36 -1.10
N ARG A 51 -15.98 3.32 -1.80
CA ARG A 51 -16.68 4.30 -2.64
C ARG A 51 -17.03 3.78 -4.04
N PHE A 52 -16.53 2.60 -4.42
CA PHE A 52 -16.75 2.01 -5.73
C PHE A 52 -17.60 0.74 -5.61
N HIS A 53 -18.85 0.81 -6.05
CA HIS A 53 -19.75 -0.37 -6.07
C HIS A 53 -19.66 -1.16 -7.38
N SER A 54 -18.90 -0.68 -8.36
CA SER A 54 -18.63 -1.39 -9.61
C SER A 54 -17.34 -0.92 -10.28
N PHE A 55 -16.76 -1.77 -11.11
CA PHE A 55 -15.62 -1.40 -11.95
C PHE A 55 -15.94 -0.26 -12.93
N GLU A 56 -17.20 -0.17 -13.40
CA GLU A 56 -17.65 0.93 -14.25
C GLU A 56 -17.66 2.28 -13.52
N VAL A 57 -18.04 2.29 -12.24
CA VAL A 57 -17.96 3.50 -11.42
C VAL A 57 -16.51 3.90 -11.24
N PHE A 58 -15.62 2.96 -10.93
CA PHE A 58 -14.18 3.23 -10.82
C PHE A 58 -13.60 3.89 -12.08
N LYS A 59 -13.92 3.37 -13.27
CA LYS A 59 -13.47 3.92 -14.56
C LYS A 59 -13.95 5.36 -14.85
N LYS A 60 -14.99 5.84 -14.16
CA LYS A 60 -15.40 7.25 -14.27
C LYS A 60 -14.42 8.20 -13.58
N HIS A 61 -13.69 7.70 -12.59
CA HIS A 61 -12.72 8.48 -11.80
C HIS A 61 -11.28 8.24 -12.24
N VAL A 62 -10.98 7.05 -12.75
CA VAL A 62 -9.63 6.67 -13.20
C VAL A 62 -9.67 6.31 -14.67
N LYS A 63 -8.87 7.02 -15.46
CA LYS A 63 -8.67 6.69 -16.88
C LYS A 63 -7.74 5.49 -16.97
N ILE A 64 -8.16 4.45 -17.69
CA ILE A 64 -7.40 3.21 -17.86
C ILE A 64 -7.06 3.05 -19.34
N GLU A 65 -5.77 2.95 -19.66
CA GLU A 65 -5.28 2.80 -21.03
C GLU A 65 -4.41 1.56 -21.14
N TYR A 66 -4.83 0.61 -21.97
CA TYR A 66 -4.09 -0.62 -22.25
C TYR A 66 -3.23 -0.48 -23.50
N PHE A 67 -1.99 -0.93 -23.42
CA PHE A 67 -1.07 -0.98 -24.54
C PHE A 67 -0.60 -2.42 -24.70
N ASN A 68 -1.33 -3.15 -25.54
CA ASN A 68 -1.07 -4.56 -25.85
C ASN A 68 -0.40 -4.61 -27.23
N PRO A 69 0.90 -4.96 -27.32
CA PRO A 69 1.52 -5.14 -28.63
C PRO A 69 0.92 -6.37 -29.31
N ASP A 70 0.49 -6.21 -30.56
CA ASP A 70 0.05 -7.32 -31.40
C ASP A 70 1.25 -8.21 -31.73
N GLY A 71 1.31 -9.41 -31.12
CA GLY A 71 2.35 -10.37 -31.48
C GLY A 71 2.40 -11.61 -30.58
N ASN A 72 2.32 -12.79 -31.20
CA ASN A 72 2.54 -14.12 -30.60
C ASN A 72 4.02 -14.37 -30.24
N GLY A 73 4.70 -13.38 -29.68
CA GLY A 73 6.07 -13.52 -29.19
C GLY A 73 6.08 -14.15 -27.82
N TYR A 74 6.20 -15.48 -27.76
CA TYR A 74 6.24 -16.30 -26.53
C TYR A 74 7.26 -15.85 -25.46
N TYR A 75 8.19 -14.95 -25.80
CA TYR A 75 9.34 -14.62 -24.95
C TYR A 75 9.30 -13.25 -24.27
N PHE A 76 8.47 -12.30 -24.70
CA PHE A 76 8.36 -11.00 -24.03
C PHE A 76 6.97 -10.41 -24.21
N ASN A 77 6.03 -10.78 -23.33
CA ASN A 77 4.81 -10.00 -23.16
C ASN A 77 5.23 -8.58 -22.74
N ARG A 78 4.97 -7.59 -23.60
CA ARG A 78 5.24 -6.17 -23.35
C ARG A 78 3.95 -5.38 -23.09
N SER A 79 2.89 -6.08 -22.69
CA SER A 79 1.65 -5.44 -22.30
C SER A 79 1.91 -4.52 -21.12
N LYS A 80 1.29 -3.34 -21.16
CA LYS A 80 1.30 -2.39 -20.07
C LYS A 80 -0.07 -1.75 -19.95
N VAL A 81 -0.42 -1.36 -18.74
CA VAL A 81 -1.57 -0.51 -18.46
C VAL A 81 -1.08 0.80 -17.86
N ARG A 82 -1.70 1.90 -18.28
CA ARG A 82 -1.54 3.22 -17.67
C ARG A 82 -2.85 3.59 -16.99
N LEU A 83 -2.76 3.92 -15.72
CA LEU A 83 -3.85 4.46 -14.92
C LEU A 83 -3.57 5.94 -14.70
N THR A 84 -4.54 6.80 -14.99
CA THR A 84 -4.42 8.24 -14.75
C THR A 84 -5.57 8.71 -13.88
N HIS A 85 -5.23 9.30 -12.74
CA HIS A 85 -6.20 9.84 -11.80
C HIS A 85 -5.95 11.34 -11.63
N HIS A 86 -7.01 12.13 -11.86
CA HIS A 86 -7.02 13.57 -11.69
C HIS A 86 -7.76 13.92 -10.40
N SER A 87 -7.10 14.66 -9.51
CA SER A 87 -7.74 15.12 -8.28
C SER A 87 -7.15 16.45 -7.79
N ALA A 88 -8.03 17.41 -7.49
CA ALA A 88 -7.69 18.74 -6.98
C ALA A 88 -6.56 19.45 -7.77
N GLY A 89 -6.63 19.41 -9.11
CA GLY A 89 -5.64 20.04 -10.00
C GLY A 89 -4.29 19.32 -10.07
N LYS A 90 -4.15 18.18 -9.40
CA LYS A 90 -2.98 17.28 -9.47
C LYS A 90 -3.34 16.05 -10.28
N VAL A 91 -2.32 15.45 -10.88
CA VAL A 91 -2.45 14.24 -11.70
C VAL A 91 -1.42 13.24 -11.20
N VAL A 92 -1.85 12.01 -10.94
CA VAL A 92 -0.97 10.86 -10.74
C VAL A 92 -1.16 9.88 -11.88
N VAL A 93 -0.06 9.30 -12.34
CA VAL A 93 -0.03 8.35 -13.44
C VAL A 93 0.71 7.11 -12.97
N GLY A 94 -0.02 6.01 -12.82
CA GLY A 94 0.56 4.70 -12.52
C GLY A 94 0.75 3.91 -13.81
N GLU A 95 1.91 3.28 -13.99
CA GLU A 95 2.18 2.40 -15.12
C GLU A 95 2.56 1.00 -14.64
N LEU A 96 1.67 0.03 -14.85
CA LEU A 96 1.96 -1.36 -14.54
C LEU A 96 2.42 -2.06 -15.81
N ASN A 97 3.66 -2.53 -15.81
CA ASN A 97 4.27 -3.22 -16.96
C ASN A 97 4.25 -4.74 -16.75
N SER A 98 4.21 -5.50 -17.84
CA SER A 98 4.52 -6.94 -17.78
C SER A 98 5.94 -7.15 -17.25
N GLY A 99 6.12 -8.16 -16.40
CA GLY A 99 7.43 -8.44 -15.80
C GLY A 99 7.33 -9.47 -14.68
N VAL A 100 8.43 -9.64 -13.95
CA VAL A 100 8.48 -10.54 -12.80
C VAL A 100 7.49 -10.11 -11.71
N ASN A 101 6.91 -11.08 -11.02
CA ASN A 101 6.06 -10.87 -9.86
C ASN A 101 6.69 -11.50 -8.61
N GLU A 102 6.05 -11.31 -7.45
CA GLU A 102 6.50 -11.88 -6.19
C GLU A 102 6.64 -13.43 -6.21
N LEU A 103 5.78 -14.14 -6.94
CA LEU A 103 5.85 -15.60 -7.04
C LEU A 103 7.09 -16.05 -7.80
N ASP A 104 7.52 -15.31 -8.82
CA ASP A 104 8.77 -15.62 -9.55
C ASP A 104 9.99 -15.54 -8.63
N PHE A 105 9.97 -14.59 -7.69
CA PHE A 105 10.98 -14.52 -6.64
C PHE A 105 10.90 -15.76 -5.74
N LEU A 106 9.73 -16.07 -5.17
CA LEU A 106 9.55 -17.26 -4.33
C LEU A 106 10.04 -18.54 -5.01
N ASN A 107 9.69 -18.73 -6.29
CA ASN A 107 10.12 -19.88 -7.08
C ASN A 107 11.64 -19.91 -7.28
N ALA A 108 12.29 -18.77 -7.53
CA ALA A 108 13.76 -18.72 -7.61
C ALA A 108 14.42 -18.99 -6.25
N GLN A 109 13.71 -18.78 -5.13
CA GLN A 109 14.25 -18.97 -3.78
C GLN A 109 14.43 -20.45 -3.52
N ASP A 110 13.31 -21.14 -3.67
CA ASP A 110 13.13 -22.53 -3.33
C ASP A 110 13.56 -23.44 -4.49
N GLY A 111 13.71 -22.86 -5.69
CA GLY A 111 14.17 -23.50 -6.91
C GLY A 111 15.69 -23.64 -7.06
N GLY A 112 16.07 -24.23 -8.18
CA GLY A 112 17.44 -24.60 -8.51
C GLY A 112 18.26 -23.48 -9.16
N TYR A 113 19.37 -23.88 -9.78
CA TYR A 113 20.28 -22.96 -10.45
C TYR A 113 19.62 -22.22 -11.62
N TYR A 114 18.72 -22.90 -12.36
CA TYR A 114 18.10 -22.38 -13.58
C TYR A 114 17.08 -21.26 -13.28
N GLU A 115 16.23 -21.42 -12.27
CA GLU A 115 15.25 -20.41 -11.86
C GLU A 115 15.95 -19.13 -11.38
N ARG A 116 17.08 -19.28 -10.68
CA ARG A 116 17.91 -18.16 -10.23
C ARG A 116 18.60 -17.45 -11.39
N LEU A 117 19.13 -18.19 -12.37
CA LEU A 117 19.76 -17.62 -13.57
C LEU A 117 18.73 -16.88 -14.43
N TRP A 118 17.54 -17.43 -14.60
CA TRP A 118 16.42 -16.80 -15.30
C TRP A 118 16.03 -15.47 -14.66
N LEU A 119 15.87 -15.44 -13.33
CA LEU A 119 15.53 -14.23 -12.59
C LEU A 119 16.62 -13.16 -12.71
N ILE A 120 17.89 -13.58 -12.74
CA ILE A 120 19.02 -12.67 -12.95
C ILE A 120 18.95 -11.99 -14.32
N LEU A 121 18.57 -12.74 -15.35
CA LEU A 121 18.48 -12.23 -16.72
C LEU A 121 17.27 -11.31 -16.93
N ILE A 122 16.15 -11.57 -16.27
CA ILE A 122 14.89 -10.85 -16.51
C ILE A 122 14.67 -9.68 -15.55
N ALA A 123 15.20 -9.75 -14.33
CA ALA A 123 15.05 -8.70 -13.32
C ALA A 123 16.41 -8.17 -12.81
N PRO A 124 17.28 -7.63 -13.69
CA PRO A 124 18.61 -7.16 -13.29
C PRO A 124 18.54 -6.05 -12.22
N TYR A 125 17.48 -5.22 -12.25
CA TYR A 125 17.24 -4.21 -11.23
C TYR A 125 17.07 -4.80 -9.83
N ALA A 126 16.37 -5.94 -9.69
CA ALA A 126 16.16 -6.58 -8.40
C ALA A 126 17.49 -7.03 -7.75
N ILE A 127 18.45 -7.46 -8.57
CA ILE A 127 19.80 -7.82 -8.10
C ILE A 127 20.54 -6.57 -7.61
N TRP A 128 20.50 -5.50 -8.40
CA TRP A 128 21.20 -4.26 -8.08
C TRP A 128 20.62 -3.61 -6.82
N ALA A 129 19.31 -3.57 -6.70
CA ALA A 129 18.57 -3.02 -5.56
C ALA A 129 18.43 -3.99 -4.37
N ARG A 130 19.05 -5.18 -4.41
CA ARG A 130 18.83 -6.27 -3.43
C ARG A 130 18.94 -5.86 -1.96
N LYS A 131 19.89 -4.97 -1.63
CA LYS A 131 20.12 -4.53 -0.25
C LYS A 131 18.96 -3.66 0.23
N ASP A 132 18.43 -2.86 -0.66
CA ASP A 132 17.35 -1.94 -0.37
C ASP A 132 16.00 -2.66 -0.33
N LEU A 133 15.78 -3.62 -1.24
CA LEU A 133 14.63 -4.53 -1.16
C LEU A 133 14.55 -5.22 0.20
N ARG A 134 15.68 -5.73 0.71
CA ARG A 134 15.72 -6.35 2.06
C ARG A 134 15.40 -5.39 3.19
N ARG A 135 15.80 -4.13 3.05
CA ARG A 135 15.54 -3.11 4.06
C ARG A 135 14.07 -2.72 4.04
N ALA A 136 13.52 -2.43 2.86
CA ALA A 136 12.10 -2.19 2.65
C ALA A 136 11.26 -3.35 3.22
N PHE A 137 11.66 -4.58 2.91
CA PHE A 137 11.06 -5.80 3.44
C PHE A 137 11.10 -5.89 4.97
N ALA A 138 12.25 -5.57 5.57
CA ALA A 138 12.37 -5.60 7.02
C ALA A 138 11.45 -4.57 7.69
N LEU A 139 11.18 -3.43 7.05
CA LEU A 139 10.27 -2.39 7.54
C LEU A 139 8.79 -2.76 7.36
N SER A 140 8.45 -3.53 6.32
CA SER A 140 7.07 -3.94 6.04
C SER A 140 6.56 -5.08 6.94
N ARG A 141 7.44 -5.75 7.69
CA ARG A 141 7.10 -6.94 8.50
C ARG A 141 7.53 -6.83 9.95
N ARG A 142 6.70 -7.34 10.86
CA ARG A 142 7.13 -7.61 12.23
C ARG A 142 8.11 -8.78 12.21
N ARG A 143 9.25 -8.63 12.87
CA ARG A 143 10.30 -9.64 13.02
C ARG A 143 10.80 -9.62 14.46
N ASP A 144 9.96 -10.08 15.38
CA ASP A 144 10.23 -10.01 16.81
C ASP A 144 11.55 -10.70 17.21
N VAL A 145 11.91 -11.79 16.52
CA VAL A 145 13.20 -12.48 16.70
C VAL A 145 14.40 -11.57 16.40
N THR A 146 14.25 -10.64 15.47
CA THR A 146 15.33 -9.76 14.99
C THR A 146 15.33 -8.39 15.66
N PHE A 147 14.15 -7.85 15.93
CA PHE A 147 13.97 -6.49 16.45
C PHE A 147 13.44 -6.43 17.89
N GLY A 148 13.16 -7.58 18.51
CA GLY A 148 12.61 -7.69 19.86
C GLY A 148 11.08 -7.78 19.86
N GLU A 149 10.54 -8.20 21.00
CA GLU A 149 9.09 -8.35 21.20
C GLU A 149 8.33 -7.03 20.97
N GLY A 150 7.23 -7.12 20.21
CA GLY A 150 6.40 -5.97 19.84
C GLY A 150 7.09 -5.10 18.79
N ASP A 151 7.77 -5.73 17.83
CA ASP A 151 8.31 -5.05 16.67
C ASP A 151 7.18 -4.38 15.86
N ILE A 152 7.50 -3.26 15.21
CA ILE A 152 6.52 -2.41 14.52
C ILE A 152 6.74 -2.48 13.00
N ALA A 153 5.67 -2.69 12.23
CA ALA A 153 5.68 -2.68 10.77
C ALA A 153 4.87 -1.50 10.21
N PHE A 154 4.92 -1.28 8.89
CA PHE A 154 4.06 -0.28 8.23
C PHE A 154 2.56 -0.51 8.50
N TYR A 155 2.13 -1.77 8.60
CA TYR A 155 0.76 -2.12 9.00
C TYR A 155 0.36 -1.51 10.34
N ASP A 156 1.25 -1.53 11.33
CA ASP A 156 0.97 -0.99 12.66
C ASP A 156 0.80 0.53 12.64
N LEU A 157 1.56 1.22 11.78
CA LEU A 157 1.40 2.66 11.56
C LEU A 157 0.04 2.97 10.94
N ALA A 158 -0.31 2.27 9.86
CA ALA A 158 -1.59 2.45 9.17
C ALA A 158 -2.78 2.12 10.08
N ALA A 159 -2.70 1.03 10.83
CA ALA A 159 -3.71 0.66 11.82
C ALA A 159 -3.85 1.74 12.90
N ARG A 160 -2.75 2.28 13.43
CA ARG A 160 -2.80 3.38 14.40
C ARG A 160 -3.42 4.65 13.82
N MET A 161 -3.20 4.97 12.54
CA MET A 161 -3.87 6.09 11.88
C MET A 161 -5.39 5.84 11.76
N MET A 162 -5.81 4.67 11.30
CA MET A 162 -7.23 4.29 11.19
C MET A 162 -7.92 4.31 12.56
N TYR A 163 -7.31 3.70 13.58
CA TYR A 163 -7.84 3.75 14.95
C TYR A 163 -7.78 5.15 15.55
N GLY A 164 -6.89 6.01 15.06
CA GLY A 164 -6.76 7.42 15.44
C GLY A 164 -7.81 8.34 14.82
N ILE A 165 -8.61 7.90 13.86
CA ILE A 165 -9.69 8.71 13.27
C ILE A 165 -10.64 9.20 14.38
N ASP A 166 -11.03 10.47 14.30
CA ASP A 166 -11.83 11.12 15.33
C ASP A 166 -13.17 10.38 15.57
N PRO A 167 -13.60 10.21 16.84
CA PRO A 167 -14.81 9.46 17.14
C PRO A 167 -16.08 10.01 16.51
N GLU A 168 -16.14 11.32 16.26
CA GLU A 168 -17.28 11.96 15.57
C GLU A 168 -17.36 11.52 14.12
N ASP A 169 -16.21 11.50 13.42
CA ASP A 169 -16.15 11.10 12.02
C ASP A 169 -16.44 9.61 11.88
N LYS A 170 -15.89 8.76 12.76
CA LYS A 170 -16.18 7.31 12.77
C LYS A 170 -17.67 6.99 12.90
N ARG A 171 -18.43 7.79 13.67
CA ARG A 171 -19.88 7.57 13.82
C ARG A 171 -20.67 7.89 12.56
N GLN A 172 -20.10 8.68 11.67
CA GLN A 172 -20.70 9.05 10.38
C GLN A 172 -20.22 8.15 9.23
N MET A 173 -19.15 7.37 9.46
CA MET A 173 -18.60 6.46 8.46
C MET A 173 -19.43 5.18 8.33
N PRO A 174 -19.65 4.70 7.10
CA PRO A 174 -20.09 3.34 6.85
C PRO A 174 -19.15 2.30 7.51
N PRO A 175 -19.67 1.22 8.12
CA PRO A 175 -18.85 0.21 8.78
C PRO A 175 -17.76 -0.40 7.90
N GLU A 176 -18.03 -0.55 6.60
CA GLU A 176 -17.10 -1.07 5.59
C GLU A 176 -15.82 -0.22 5.47
N ASP A 177 -15.89 1.09 5.73
CA ASP A 177 -14.72 1.98 5.69
C ASP A 177 -13.71 1.64 6.80
N LEU A 178 -14.16 1.01 7.88
CA LEU A 178 -13.33 0.64 9.04
C LEU A 178 -12.81 -0.81 8.95
N THR A 179 -12.99 -1.46 7.81
CA THR A 179 -12.49 -2.81 7.54
C THR A 179 -11.10 -2.80 6.88
N GLU A 180 -10.53 -3.98 6.65
CA GLU A 180 -9.25 -4.12 5.92
C GLU A 180 -9.30 -3.43 4.56
N HIS A 181 -10.38 -3.60 3.79
CA HIS A 181 -10.56 -3.01 2.46
C HIS A 181 -10.95 -1.52 2.47
N GLY A 182 -11.15 -0.92 3.66
CA GLY A 182 -11.47 0.49 3.82
C GLY A 182 -10.21 1.34 3.99
N TYR A 183 -10.22 2.18 5.05
CA TYR A 183 -9.12 3.10 5.34
C TYR A 183 -7.81 2.38 5.59
N LEU A 184 -7.85 1.17 6.17
CA LEU A 184 -6.64 0.43 6.52
C LEU A 184 -5.77 0.12 5.31
N ASN A 185 -6.34 -0.46 4.24
CA ASN A 185 -5.60 -0.77 3.02
C ASN A 185 -5.03 0.52 2.40
N THR A 186 -5.87 1.53 2.25
CA THR A 186 -5.48 2.81 1.65
C THR A 186 -4.35 3.48 2.43
N PHE A 187 -4.46 3.54 3.77
CA PHE A 187 -3.42 4.11 4.63
C PHE A 187 -2.13 3.31 4.54
N LEU A 188 -2.21 1.98 4.49
CA LEU A 188 -1.06 1.11 4.36
C LEU A 188 -0.30 1.35 3.05
N HIS A 189 -1.00 1.34 1.91
CA HIS A 189 -0.39 1.55 0.60
C HIS A 189 0.27 2.93 0.51
N VAL A 190 -0.47 4.00 0.82
CA VAL A 190 0.05 5.37 0.75
C VAL A 190 1.22 5.57 1.71
N THR A 191 1.11 5.13 2.96
CA THR A 191 2.16 5.32 3.97
C THR A 191 3.42 4.52 3.61
N THR A 192 3.25 3.27 3.16
CA THR A 192 4.37 2.43 2.74
C THR A 192 5.11 3.08 1.58
N GLN A 193 4.41 3.48 0.52
CA GLN A 193 5.05 4.10 -0.64
C GLN A 193 5.68 5.46 -0.32
N ALA A 194 5.11 6.23 0.60
CA ALA A 194 5.73 7.46 1.08
C ALA A 194 7.08 7.19 1.74
N PHE A 195 7.16 6.20 2.63
CA PHE A 195 8.42 5.79 3.27
C PHE A 195 9.42 5.26 2.25
N ILE A 196 9.01 4.32 1.38
CA ILE A 196 9.93 3.73 0.41
C ILE A 196 10.47 4.79 -0.55
N THR A 197 9.62 5.68 -1.04
CA THR A 197 10.04 6.74 -1.96
C THR A 197 10.95 7.76 -1.28
N SER A 198 10.61 8.17 -0.05
CA SER A 198 11.38 9.20 0.67
C SER A 198 12.75 8.71 1.14
N ILE A 199 12.82 7.48 1.66
CA ILE A 199 14.07 6.90 2.14
C ILE A 199 14.88 6.39 0.97
N PHE A 200 14.27 5.64 0.05
CA PHE A 200 15.00 4.87 -0.94
C PHE A 200 15.08 5.57 -2.30
N SER A 201 13.97 5.53 -3.03
CA SER A 201 13.78 6.11 -4.37
C SER A 201 12.41 5.71 -4.90
N GLU A 202 11.79 6.57 -5.71
CA GLU A 202 10.60 6.27 -6.53
C GLU A 202 10.77 4.95 -7.32
N LYS A 203 11.87 4.79 -8.06
CA LYS A 203 12.14 3.55 -8.81
C LYS A 203 12.11 2.26 -7.97
N LEU A 204 12.42 2.33 -6.68
CA LEU A 204 12.31 1.17 -5.80
C LEU A 204 10.87 0.95 -5.34
N ALA A 205 10.17 2.04 -5.03
CA ALA A 205 8.74 2.05 -4.70
C ALA A 205 7.93 1.45 -5.85
N ASP A 206 8.10 1.97 -7.07
CA ASP A 206 7.53 1.41 -8.31
C ASP A 206 7.77 -0.09 -8.41
N PHE A 207 9.02 -0.51 -8.33
CA PHE A 207 9.38 -1.92 -8.52
C PHE A 207 8.71 -2.84 -7.48
N ILE A 208 8.63 -2.43 -6.22
CA ILE A 208 7.96 -3.19 -5.16
C ILE A 208 6.45 -3.24 -5.39
N ALA A 209 5.83 -2.09 -5.68
CA ALA A 209 4.41 -1.97 -5.97
C ALA A 209 4.02 -2.87 -7.16
N ASP A 210 4.68 -2.68 -8.29
CA ASP A 210 4.48 -3.45 -9.52
C ASP A 210 4.59 -4.96 -9.31
N SER A 211 5.64 -5.38 -8.60
CA SER A 211 5.86 -6.80 -8.29
C SER A 211 4.77 -7.37 -7.39
N HIS A 212 4.22 -6.55 -6.50
CA HIS A 212 3.16 -6.93 -5.58
C HIS A 212 1.82 -7.07 -6.31
N GLU A 213 1.41 -6.07 -7.08
CA GLU A 213 0.12 -6.06 -7.78
C GLU A 213 0.00 -7.17 -8.84
N ARG A 214 1.09 -7.44 -9.59
CA ARG A 214 1.10 -8.51 -10.61
C ARG A 214 0.90 -9.92 -10.05
N ARG A 215 1.14 -10.13 -8.76
CA ARG A 215 1.04 -11.47 -8.15
C ARG A 215 -0.39 -12.00 -8.19
N TYR A 216 -1.37 -11.14 -7.92
CA TYR A 216 -2.74 -11.56 -7.67
C TYR A 216 -3.58 -11.60 -8.95
N ILE A 217 -3.40 -10.63 -9.85
CA ILE A 217 -4.16 -10.54 -11.10
C ILE A 217 -3.22 -10.18 -12.28
N PRO A 218 -2.60 -11.17 -12.93
CA PRO A 218 -1.75 -10.93 -14.10
C PRO A 218 -2.49 -10.24 -15.26
N GLU A 219 -3.81 -10.35 -15.33
CA GLU A 219 -4.65 -9.69 -16.34
C GLU A 219 -4.65 -8.16 -16.20
N LEU A 220 -4.18 -7.60 -15.08
CA LEU A 220 -4.10 -6.14 -14.86
C LEU A 220 -3.36 -5.42 -15.98
N VAL A 221 -2.31 -6.02 -16.56
CA VAL A 221 -1.51 -5.35 -17.61
C VAL A 221 -2.15 -5.38 -19.00
N ASN A 222 -3.17 -6.22 -19.22
CA ASN A 222 -3.77 -6.42 -20.55
C ASN A 222 -5.28 -6.18 -20.60
N GLY A 223 -5.96 -6.11 -19.45
CA GLY A 223 -7.38 -5.79 -19.32
C GLY A 223 -8.33 -6.95 -19.62
N LYS A 224 -7.82 -8.17 -19.84
CA LYS A 224 -8.61 -9.34 -20.19
C LYS A 224 -9.16 -10.05 -18.94
N PHE A 225 -9.92 -9.32 -18.13
CA PHE A 225 -10.50 -9.85 -16.90
C PHE A 225 -11.66 -10.82 -17.17
N SER A 226 -11.77 -11.84 -16.34
CA SER A 226 -13.00 -12.64 -16.23
C SER A 226 -14.13 -11.83 -15.58
N GLN A 227 -15.38 -12.21 -15.82
CA GLN A 227 -16.52 -11.57 -15.16
C GLN A 227 -16.45 -11.66 -13.63
N LYS A 228 -15.87 -12.76 -13.11
CA LYS A 228 -15.63 -12.93 -11.68
C LYS A 228 -14.68 -11.84 -11.14
N GLN A 229 -13.56 -11.59 -11.83
CA GLN A 229 -12.59 -10.56 -11.45
C GLN A 229 -13.14 -9.13 -11.57
N ILE A 230 -14.09 -8.90 -12.49
CA ILE A 230 -14.77 -7.60 -12.63
C ILE A 230 -15.79 -7.38 -11.51
N ASN A 231 -16.54 -8.43 -11.15
CA ASN A 231 -17.61 -8.35 -10.15
C ASN A 231 -17.09 -8.42 -8.71
N ASP A 232 -15.93 -9.02 -8.48
CA ASP A 232 -15.26 -9.03 -7.18
C ASP A 232 -14.61 -7.67 -6.94
N ILE A 233 -15.31 -6.76 -6.28
CA ILE A 233 -14.76 -5.43 -6.01
C ILE A 233 -13.62 -5.48 -5.00
N ALA A 234 -13.74 -6.34 -3.97
CA ALA A 234 -12.83 -6.38 -2.84
C ALA A 234 -11.50 -7.08 -3.12
N ASN A 235 -11.45 -7.97 -4.11
CA ASN A 235 -10.24 -8.74 -4.45
C ASN A 235 -10.00 -8.85 -5.97
N GLY A 236 -10.72 -8.07 -6.77
CA GLY A 236 -10.66 -8.11 -8.23
C GLY A 236 -9.99 -6.87 -8.82
N ALA A 237 -10.31 -6.58 -10.09
CA ALA A 237 -9.62 -5.54 -10.86
C ALA A 237 -9.72 -4.14 -10.22
N THR A 238 -10.82 -3.86 -9.52
CA THR A 238 -11.05 -2.54 -8.90
C THR A 238 -10.09 -2.28 -7.75
N ASP A 239 -9.96 -3.23 -6.81
CA ASP A 239 -9.05 -3.15 -5.67
C ASP A 239 -7.60 -2.96 -6.12
N ASN A 240 -7.11 -3.85 -6.99
CA ASN A 240 -5.72 -3.77 -7.46
C ASN A 240 -5.40 -2.48 -8.23
N TYR A 241 -6.30 -1.98 -9.09
CA TYR A 241 -6.05 -0.70 -9.76
C TYR A 241 -6.15 0.49 -8.82
N LEU A 242 -7.01 0.42 -7.81
CA LEU A 242 -7.05 1.41 -6.74
C LEU A 242 -5.73 1.42 -5.97
N ASP A 243 -5.17 0.24 -5.67
CA ASP A 243 -3.87 0.12 -5.01
C ASP A 243 -2.73 0.68 -5.85
N VAL A 244 -2.72 0.46 -7.17
CA VAL A 244 -1.76 1.13 -8.07
C VAL A 244 -1.87 2.67 -7.95
N ILE A 245 -3.07 3.24 -7.99
CA ILE A 245 -3.26 4.70 -7.85
C ILE A 245 -2.86 5.21 -6.47
N ASN A 246 -3.21 4.48 -5.41
CA ASN A 246 -2.85 4.85 -4.04
C ASN A 246 -1.35 4.72 -3.79
N ASN A 247 -0.70 3.75 -4.42
CA ASN A 247 0.74 3.64 -4.43
C ASN A 247 1.35 4.92 -5.00
N GLU A 248 0.92 5.38 -6.18
CA GLU A 248 1.41 6.63 -6.80
C GLU A 248 1.21 7.87 -5.93
N TRP A 249 0.04 8.00 -5.29
CA TRP A 249 -0.20 9.09 -4.35
C TRP A 249 0.78 9.06 -3.17
N GLY A 250 1.06 7.87 -2.65
CA GLY A 250 2.09 7.65 -1.63
C GLY A 250 3.48 8.04 -2.12
N GLN A 251 3.83 7.72 -3.37
CA GLN A 251 5.13 8.11 -3.95
C GLN A 251 5.26 9.64 -4.05
N GLU A 252 4.25 10.31 -4.59
CA GLU A 252 4.20 11.78 -4.67
C GLU A 252 4.31 12.45 -3.30
N LEU A 253 3.60 11.91 -2.30
CA LEU A 253 3.71 12.36 -0.92
C LEU A 253 5.15 12.14 -0.40
N GLY A 254 5.73 10.96 -0.63
CA GLY A 254 7.09 10.62 -0.24
C GLY A 254 8.15 11.56 -0.82
N LYS A 255 8.03 11.95 -2.10
CA LYS A 255 8.93 12.95 -2.73
C LYS A 255 8.89 14.27 -1.99
N ARG A 256 7.69 14.79 -1.69
CA ARG A 256 7.50 16.06 -0.97
C ARG A 256 8.02 16.00 0.46
N LEU A 257 7.74 14.91 1.18
CA LEU A 257 8.22 14.74 2.55
C LEU A 257 9.75 14.60 2.59
N ARG A 258 10.33 13.91 1.60
CA ARG A 258 11.78 13.82 1.46
C ARG A 258 12.43 15.18 1.34
N GLU A 259 11.89 16.02 0.47
CA GLU A 259 12.38 17.40 0.29
C GLU A 259 12.20 18.22 1.57
N LYS A 260 10.98 18.23 2.13
CA LYS A 260 10.63 19.00 3.35
C LYS A 260 11.56 18.70 4.53
N TYR A 261 11.89 17.43 4.75
CA TYR A 261 12.67 16.97 5.89
C TYR A 261 14.15 16.72 5.57
N GLY A 262 14.59 16.98 4.34
CA GLY A 262 15.95 16.67 3.91
C GLY A 262 16.32 15.19 4.07
N ILE A 263 15.37 14.27 3.81
CA ILE A 263 15.59 12.84 4.01
C ILE A 263 16.57 12.32 2.95
N THR A 264 17.57 11.59 3.44
CA THR A 264 18.57 10.91 2.66
C THR A 264 18.77 9.49 3.18
N ARG A 265 19.56 8.71 2.44
CA ARG A 265 20.00 7.36 2.87
C ARG A 265 20.76 7.33 4.19
N ARG A 266 21.26 8.47 4.66
CA ARG A 266 22.05 8.62 5.88
C ARG A 266 21.28 9.31 7.01
N THR A 267 19.99 9.61 6.80
CA THR A 267 19.16 10.25 7.82
C THR A 267 19.11 9.37 9.06
N LEU A 268 19.55 9.93 10.17
CA LEU A 268 19.32 9.36 11.49
C LEU A 268 17.91 9.77 11.93
N TRP A 269 17.02 8.79 12.04
CA TRP A 269 15.66 9.03 12.47
C TRP A 269 15.62 9.28 13.98
N THR A 270 14.94 10.34 14.39
CA THR A 270 14.59 10.60 15.79
C THR A 270 13.08 10.48 15.97
N PRO A 271 12.57 10.23 17.19
CA PRO A 271 11.13 10.21 17.41
C PRO A 271 10.45 11.53 17.03
N GLN A 272 11.14 12.66 17.16
CA GLN A 272 10.66 13.98 16.71
C GLN A 272 10.53 14.05 15.19
N LEU A 273 11.53 13.57 14.45
CA LEU A 273 11.47 13.55 12.99
C LEU A 273 10.39 12.58 12.50
N LEU A 274 10.32 11.37 13.08
CA LEU A 274 9.34 10.37 12.67
C LEU A 274 7.91 10.82 12.96
N SER A 275 7.64 11.37 14.15
CA SER A 275 6.29 11.89 14.46
C SER A 275 5.91 13.06 13.54
N ALA A 276 6.83 13.99 13.26
CA ALA A 276 6.57 15.08 12.31
C ALA A 276 6.26 14.54 10.89
N TYR A 277 7.03 13.56 10.43
CA TYR A 277 6.81 12.89 9.14
C TYR A 277 5.42 12.23 9.10
N LEU A 278 5.08 11.41 10.11
CA LEU A 278 3.79 10.71 10.18
C LEU A 278 2.61 11.68 10.29
N ASN A 279 2.75 12.79 11.03
CA ASN A 279 1.69 13.78 11.17
C ASN A 279 1.41 14.53 9.86
N ASP A 280 2.40 14.68 8.96
CA ASP A 280 2.14 15.19 7.62
C ASP A 280 1.46 14.15 6.72
N VAL A 281 1.75 12.85 6.91
CA VAL A 281 1.00 11.77 6.25
C VAL A 281 -0.45 11.76 6.73
N GLU A 282 -0.71 11.89 8.03
CA GLU A 282 -2.06 12.04 8.58
C GLU A 282 -2.75 13.29 8.06
N ARG A 283 -2.04 14.43 7.97
CA ARG A 283 -2.61 15.66 7.38
C ARG A 283 -3.01 15.45 5.91
N TYR A 284 -2.23 14.67 5.16
CA TYR A 284 -2.61 14.28 3.80
C TYR A 284 -3.91 13.47 3.80
N PHE A 285 -4.08 12.49 4.69
CA PHE A 285 -5.33 11.74 4.80
C PHE A 285 -6.50 12.59 5.26
N SER A 286 -6.30 13.48 6.23
CA SER A 286 -7.31 14.44 6.66
C SER A 286 -7.77 15.33 5.52
N TRP A 287 -6.84 15.81 4.69
CA TRP A 287 -7.16 16.56 3.49
C TRP A 287 -7.89 15.69 2.44
N ALA A 288 -7.44 14.46 2.22
CA ALA A 288 -7.99 13.61 1.17
C ALA A 288 -9.41 13.13 1.45
N PHE A 289 -9.65 12.74 2.70
CA PHE A 289 -10.90 12.09 3.12
C PHE A 289 -11.80 12.99 3.96
N GLN A 290 -11.35 14.21 4.29
CA GLN A 290 -12.09 15.16 5.13
C GLN A 290 -12.38 14.60 6.53
N ILE A 291 -11.37 13.98 7.14
CA ILE A 291 -11.45 13.32 8.46
C ILE A 291 -10.41 13.90 9.42
N GLY A 292 -10.74 13.96 10.70
CA GLY A 292 -9.78 14.21 11.77
C GLY A 292 -9.03 12.93 12.15
N ILE A 293 -7.71 13.04 12.38
CA ILE A 293 -6.88 11.94 12.88
C ILE A 293 -6.05 12.46 14.05
N ARG A 294 -6.04 11.69 15.15
CA ARG A 294 -5.25 12.02 16.34
C ARG A 294 -3.75 11.92 16.04
N PRO A 295 -3.00 13.04 16.18
CA PRO A 295 -1.59 13.11 15.81
C PRO A 295 -0.72 12.16 16.63
N PHE A 296 0.35 11.70 16.00
CA PHE A 296 1.47 11.03 16.68
C PHE A 296 2.25 11.99 17.54
N ARG A 297 2.73 11.49 18.68
CA ARG A 297 3.65 12.19 19.57
C ARG A 297 5.02 11.52 19.56
N PRO A 298 6.12 12.27 19.80
CA PRO A 298 7.46 11.69 19.87
C PRO A 298 7.64 10.64 20.97
N ASP A 299 6.83 10.71 22.04
CA ASP A 299 6.83 9.78 23.17
C ASP A 299 5.90 8.58 22.99
N ASP A 300 5.14 8.52 21.90
CA ASP A 300 4.31 7.34 21.58
C ASP A 300 5.22 6.12 21.41
N GLU A 301 4.89 5.03 22.12
CA GLU A 301 5.68 3.80 22.11
C GLU A 301 5.93 3.27 20.68
N LEU A 302 4.90 3.30 19.84
CA LEU A 302 4.97 2.90 18.43
C LEU A 302 5.98 3.76 17.64
N VAL A 303 6.05 5.08 17.89
CA VAL A 303 6.99 5.99 17.25
C VAL A 303 8.42 5.70 17.70
N VAL A 304 8.63 5.52 19.01
CA VAL A 304 9.94 5.19 19.57
C VAL A 304 10.45 3.87 19.00
N ARG A 305 9.64 2.80 19.04
CA ARG A 305 10.01 1.47 18.52
C ARG A 305 10.28 1.49 17.03
N PHE A 306 9.42 2.13 16.23
CA PHE A 306 9.64 2.19 14.77
C PHE A 306 10.86 3.04 14.40
N THR A 307 11.17 4.09 15.16
CA THR A 307 12.41 4.86 15.00
C THR A 307 13.64 3.98 15.20
N LEU A 308 13.66 3.18 16.26
CA LEU A 308 14.76 2.24 16.54
C LEU A 308 14.91 1.22 15.41
N LYS A 309 13.78 0.67 14.93
CA LYS A 309 13.77 -0.25 13.79
C LYS A 309 14.30 0.39 12.53
N LEU A 310 13.81 1.58 12.14
CA LEU A 310 14.27 2.33 10.98
C LEU A 310 15.79 2.51 11.03
N ASN A 311 16.32 3.03 12.13
CA ASN A 311 17.76 3.23 12.28
C ASN A 311 18.53 1.90 12.24
N SER A 312 18.03 0.84 12.87
CA SER A 312 18.65 -0.48 12.84
C SER A 312 18.73 -1.02 11.39
N VAL A 313 17.64 -0.94 10.64
CA VAL A 313 17.55 -1.39 9.24
C VAL A 313 18.43 -0.55 8.31
N MET A 314 18.51 0.75 8.52
CA MET A 314 19.30 1.64 7.67
C MET A 314 20.81 1.52 7.94
N ASN A 315 21.20 1.44 9.22
CA ASN A 315 22.60 1.34 9.64
C ASN A 315 23.18 -0.07 9.49
N LYS A 316 22.36 -1.12 9.63
CA LYS A 316 22.79 -2.52 9.46
C LYS A 316 22.33 -3.04 8.10
N ALA A 317 23.27 -3.42 7.23
CA ALA A 317 22.95 -4.15 5.99
C ALA A 317 23.63 -5.52 5.96
N PRO A 318 22.90 -6.63 5.70
CA PRO A 318 21.56 -6.96 6.21
C PRO A 318 21.66 -7.54 7.64
N LEU A 319 20.56 -7.58 8.37
CA LEU A 319 20.44 -8.50 9.51
C LEU A 319 20.53 -9.93 8.94
N VAL A 320 21.72 -10.51 9.06
CA VAL A 320 22.07 -11.85 8.57
C VAL A 320 21.53 -12.89 9.54
N ARG A 321 20.72 -13.82 9.03
CA ARG A 321 21.15 -15.21 8.84
C ARG A 321 20.61 -15.73 7.52
#